data_AF-A0A2S8PQL3-F1
#
_entry.id   AF-A0A2S8PQL3-F1
#
_cell.length_a   1.000
_cell.length_b   1.000
_cell.length_c   1.000
_cell.angle_alpha   90.00
_cell.angle_beta   90.00
_cell.angle_gamma   90.00
#
_symmetry.space_group_name_H-M   'P 1'
#
loop_
_entity.id
_entity.type
_entity.pdbx_description
1 polymer ?
#
loop_
_entity_poly.entity_id
_entity_poly.type
_entity_poly.pdbx_seq_one_letter_code
_entity_poly.pdbx_strand_id
1 'polypeptide(L)'
;MVFSYFPNTLMMAEESSAWPGVTAPVHEGGLGFNYKWNMGWMNDTLDYVETPFEQRPGRHHLLTFPIAYAYSENYALPLSHDEVVHGKKSLLSKMPGDYGQKFAGLRLLLGYQMTHPGKKLLFMGGEFGQFIEWKDQEQLDWLLLDYESHRNMQRYTAELNRLYLNEPALWERDHELEGYQWITPHDNTQSVISYLRKGKKAGDTLVVIINFQPVRREHYRIGIAKAGTYVPVFCSEDSRYGGSGEFSAEPVQTEKIPWHEQTCSLELTLPPLSMLIYKREQPRTKKSVPGKESKPSKRSAAAKSGKSGETTRVSASKAKEGLEMPTAETKKRSGRGTGSKPVTERPADQ
;
A
#
# COMPACT_ATOMS: atom_id res chain seq x y z
N MET A 1 -4.80 -37.87 -4.01
CA MET A 1 -3.74 -38.73 -3.42
C MET A 1 -2.71 -37.93 -2.61
N VAL A 2 -2.23 -36.75 -3.05
CA VAL A 2 -1.28 -35.95 -2.23
C VAL A 2 -1.92 -35.43 -0.94
N PHE A 3 -3.08 -34.76 -1.02
CA PHE A 3 -3.77 -34.18 0.15
C PHE A 3 -4.20 -35.17 1.24
N SER A 4 -4.34 -36.47 0.92
CA SER A 4 -4.65 -37.48 1.93
C SER A 4 -3.46 -37.80 2.83
N TYR A 5 -2.23 -37.65 2.34
CA TYR A 5 -1.01 -37.83 3.12
C TYR A 5 -0.50 -36.50 3.69
N PHE A 6 -0.67 -35.40 2.95
CA PHE A 6 -0.18 -34.08 3.29
C PHE A 6 -1.28 -33.02 3.13
N PRO A 7 -2.19 -32.88 4.12
CA PRO A 7 -3.41 -32.07 3.98
C PRO A 7 -3.15 -30.56 3.87
N ASN A 8 -2.00 -30.08 4.35
CA ASN A 8 -1.67 -28.65 4.39
C ASN A 8 -0.70 -28.21 3.28
N THR A 9 -0.41 -29.08 2.31
CA THR A 9 0.50 -28.77 1.21
C THR A 9 -0.14 -27.83 0.18
N LEU A 10 0.67 -27.02 -0.48
CA LEU A 10 0.24 -26.22 -1.63
C LEU A 10 0.52 -27.02 -2.92
N MET A 11 -0.50 -27.16 -3.75
CA MET A 11 -0.40 -27.69 -5.10
C MET A 11 -0.92 -26.63 -6.06
N MET A 12 -0.01 -25.99 -6.77
CA MET A 12 -0.33 -24.91 -7.70
C MET A 12 -0.16 -25.39 -9.14
N ALA A 13 -1.11 -25.03 -10.00
CA ALA A 13 -1.03 -25.25 -11.44
C ALA A 13 -0.81 -23.94 -12.18
N GLU A 14 -0.01 -24.00 -13.24
CA GLU A 14 -0.02 -23.01 -14.32
C GLU A 14 -0.75 -23.66 -15.50
N GLU A 15 -1.85 -23.04 -15.92
CA GLU A 15 -2.74 -23.59 -16.95
C GLU A 15 -3.29 -22.42 -17.77
N SER A 16 -3.05 -22.45 -19.08
CA SER A 16 -3.20 -21.31 -20.00
C SER A 16 -4.28 -21.49 -21.07
N SER A 17 -5.01 -22.61 -21.08
CA SER A 17 -6.09 -22.94 -22.03
C SER A 17 -7.52 -22.73 -21.50
N ALA A 18 -7.65 -22.12 -20.31
CA ALA A 18 -8.92 -21.88 -19.62
C ALA A 18 -9.69 -23.17 -19.28
N TRP A 19 -8.97 -24.25 -18.98
CA TRP A 19 -9.58 -25.49 -18.49
C TRP A 19 -10.35 -25.21 -17.18
N PRO A 20 -11.63 -25.63 -17.06
CA PRO A 20 -12.44 -25.37 -15.87
C PRO A 20 -12.16 -26.38 -14.74
N GLY A 21 -12.28 -25.94 -13.49
CA GLY A 21 -12.20 -26.81 -12.32
C GLY A 21 -10.79 -27.29 -12.01
N VAL A 22 -9.77 -26.50 -12.38
CA VAL A 22 -8.36 -26.83 -12.06
C VAL A 22 -8.17 -26.93 -10.55
N THR A 23 -8.78 -26.02 -9.80
CA THR A 23 -8.69 -25.95 -8.34
C THR A 23 -9.86 -26.63 -7.61
N ALA A 24 -10.73 -27.32 -8.35
CA ALA A 24 -11.85 -28.06 -7.78
C ALA A 24 -11.43 -29.45 -7.30
N PRO A 25 -12.10 -30.04 -6.29
CA PRO A 25 -11.82 -31.38 -5.82
C PRO A 25 -11.99 -32.45 -6.91
N VAL A 26 -11.14 -33.48 -6.89
CA VAL A 26 -11.20 -34.59 -7.87
C VAL A 26 -12.54 -35.33 -7.86
N HIS A 27 -13.15 -35.48 -6.69
CA HIS A 27 -14.46 -36.14 -6.56
C HIS A 27 -15.62 -35.31 -7.13
N GLU A 28 -15.39 -34.02 -7.40
CA GLU A 28 -16.33 -33.12 -8.08
C GLU A 28 -15.98 -32.94 -9.57
N GLY A 29 -15.00 -33.70 -10.09
CA GLY A 29 -14.56 -33.64 -11.48
C GLY A 29 -13.43 -32.63 -11.77
N GLY A 30 -12.85 -32.03 -10.73
CA GLY A 30 -11.70 -31.14 -10.87
C GLY A 30 -10.34 -31.84 -10.97
N LEU A 31 -9.29 -31.08 -11.22
CA LEU A 31 -7.91 -31.61 -11.28
C LEU A 31 -7.27 -31.78 -9.89
N GLY A 32 -7.87 -31.20 -8.85
CA GLY A 32 -7.44 -31.37 -7.47
C GLY A 32 -6.26 -30.52 -7.05
N PHE A 33 -5.91 -29.45 -7.78
CA PHE A 33 -4.99 -28.41 -7.29
C PHE A 33 -5.71 -27.54 -6.26
N ASN A 34 -4.98 -26.82 -5.40
CA ASN A 34 -5.60 -25.83 -4.51
C ASN A 34 -5.36 -24.39 -4.96
N TYR A 35 -4.43 -24.16 -5.89
CA TYR A 35 -4.24 -22.87 -6.55
C TYR A 35 -3.98 -23.00 -8.05
N LYS A 36 -4.38 -21.96 -8.79
CA LYS A 36 -4.07 -21.75 -10.20
C LYS A 36 -3.41 -20.39 -10.40
N TRP A 37 -2.40 -20.29 -11.24
CA TRP A 37 -1.84 -19.01 -11.64
C TRP A 37 -2.82 -18.24 -12.52
N ASN A 38 -3.10 -16.98 -12.16
CA ASN A 38 -3.97 -16.10 -12.93
C ASN A 38 -3.18 -15.42 -14.06
N MET A 39 -2.97 -16.15 -15.15
CA MET A 39 -2.25 -15.65 -16.32
C MET A 39 -3.00 -14.51 -17.02
N GLY A 40 -4.34 -14.50 -16.96
CA GLY A 40 -5.17 -13.40 -17.49
C GLY A 40 -4.90 -12.09 -16.75
N TRP A 41 -4.97 -12.11 -15.41
CA TRP A 41 -4.64 -10.95 -14.58
C TRP A 41 -3.21 -10.48 -14.83
N MET A 42 -2.25 -11.40 -14.93
CA MET A 42 -0.85 -11.07 -15.15
C MET A 42 -0.66 -10.34 -16.48
N ASN A 43 -1.17 -10.89 -17.58
CA ASN A 43 -1.07 -10.28 -18.90
C ASN A 43 -1.76 -8.91 -18.94
N ASP A 44 -3.03 -8.84 -18.49
CA ASP A 44 -3.79 -7.59 -18.49
C ASP A 44 -3.09 -6.50 -17.66
N THR A 45 -2.58 -6.86 -16.49
CA THR A 45 -1.94 -5.91 -15.58
C THR A 45 -0.59 -5.43 -16.13
N LEU A 46 0.25 -6.34 -16.66
CA LEU A 46 1.54 -5.96 -17.26
C LEU A 46 1.35 -5.08 -18.50
N ASP A 47 0.41 -5.44 -19.38
CA ASP A 47 0.03 -4.61 -20.53
C ASP A 47 -0.42 -3.21 -20.12
N TYR A 48 -1.20 -3.11 -19.04
CA TYR A 48 -1.68 -1.82 -18.53
C TYR A 48 -0.55 -0.96 -17.99
N VAL A 49 0.33 -1.51 -17.15
CA VAL A 49 1.40 -0.73 -16.53
C VAL A 49 2.47 -0.31 -17.54
N GLU A 50 2.72 -1.11 -18.58
CA GLU A 50 3.59 -0.77 -19.71
C GLU A 50 3.03 0.32 -20.63
N THR A 51 1.70 0.49 -20.63
CA THR A 51 1.03 1.48 -21.49
C THR A 51 1.40 2.91 -21.09
N PRO A 52 1.79 3.78 -22.06
CA PRO A 52 2.04 5.20 -21.81
C PRO A 52 0.88 5.90 -21.09
N PHE A 53 1.19 6.86 -20.22
CA PHE A 53 0.21 7.48 -19.32
C PHE A 53 -1.02 8.04 -20.06
N GLU A 54 -0.80 8.65 -21.22
CA GLU A 54 -1.85 9.27 -22.05
C GLU A 54 -2.82 8.25 -22.67
N GLN A 55 -2.38 6.99 -22.82
CA GLN A 55 -3.17 5.92 -23.43
C GLN A 55 -3.90 5.06 -22.39
N ARG A 56 -3.53 5.16 -21.10
CA ARG A 56 -4.15 4.40 -20.00
C ARG A 56 -5.68 4.56 -19.89
N PRO A 57 -6.31 5.72 -20.17
CA PRO A 57 -7.76 5.83 -20.17
C PRO A 57 -8.46 4.87 -21.14
N GLY A 58 -7.87 4.61 -22.31
CA GLY A 58 -8.40 3.67 -23.30
C GLY A 58 -8.21 2.20 -22.92
N ARG A 59 -7.30 1.91 -21.98
CA ARG A 59 -6.97 0.54 -21.53
C ARG A 59 -7.43 0.23 -20.10
N HIS A 60 -8.28 1.07 -19.51
CA HIS A 60 -8.74 0.91 -18.13
C HIS A 60 -9.41 -0.43 -17.83
N HIS A 61 -10.03 -1.05 -18.84
CA HIS A 61 -10.64 -2.38 -18.73
C HIS A 61 -9.66 -3.48 -18.33
N LEU A 62 -8.36 -3.33 -18.63
CA LEU A 62 -7.34 -4.29 -18.22
C LEU A 62 -7.17 -4.36 -16.70
N LEU A 63 -7.49 -3.28 -15.97
CA LEU A 63 -7.51 -3.30 -14.51
C LEU A 63 -8.83 -3.84 -13.95
N THR A 64 -9.94 -3.62 -14.66
CA THR A 64 -11.27 -3.86 -14.09
C THR A 64 -11.88 -5.19 -14.49
N PHE A 65 -11.46 -5.77 -15.62
CA PHE A 65 -11.94 -7.06 -16.11
C PHE A 65 -11.49 -8.27 -15.29
N PRO A 66 -10.24 -8.36 -14.76
CA PRO A 66 -9.78 -9.54 -14.03
C PRO A 66 -10.66 -9.97 -12.86
N ILE A 67 -11.34 -9.02 -12.21
CA ILE A 67 -12.24 -9.32 -11.09
C ILE A 67 -13.48 -10.12 -11.52
N ALA A 68 -13.89 -10.05 -12.78
CA ALA A 68 -15.09 -10.72 -13.29
C ALA A 68 -14.96 -12.25 -13.22
N TYR A 69 -13.74 -12.76 -13.30
CA TYR A 69 -13.44 -14.19 -13.21
C TYR A 69 -12.52 -14.54 -12.04
N ALA A 70 -12.13 -13.59 -11.17
CA ALA A 70 -11.23 -13.82 -10.05
C ALA A 70 -11.73 -14.85 -9.01
N TYR A 71 -12.99 -15.28 -9.09
CA TYR A 71 -13.62 -16.24 -8.19
C TYR A 71 -13.97 -17.57 -8.86
N SER A 72 -13.60 -17.75 -10.14
CA SER A 72 -13.85 -19.02 -10.84
C SER A 72 -12.89 -20.14 -10.41
N GLU A 73 -11.72 -19.76 -9.87
CA GLU A 73 -10.69 -20.65 -9.37
C GLU A 73 -10.03 -20.01 -8.14
N ASN A 74 -9.32 -20.81 -7.35
CA ASN A 74 -8.46 -20.29 -6.29
C ASN A 74 -7.17 -19.71 -6.90
N TYR A 75 -7.16 -18.42 -7.20
CA TYR A 75 -6.02 -17.83 -7.90
C TYR A 75 -4.83 -17.44 -7.01
N ALA A 76 -3.64 -17.67 -7.54
CA ALA A 76 -2.43 -16.91 -7.23
C ALA A 76 -2.14 -15.92 -8.37
N LEU A 77 -1.61 -14.75 -8.06
CA LEU A 77 -1.31 -13.65 -8.97
C LEU A 77 0.20 -13.63 -9.24
N PRO A 78 0.67 -14.24 -10.34
CA PRO A 78 2.09 -14.40 -10.60
C PRO A 78 2.70 -13.17 -11.26
N LEU A 79 3.87 -12.77 -10.78
CA LEU A 79 4.88 -12.02 -11.51
C LEU A 79 6.15 -12.88 -11.51
N SER A 80 6.18 -13.89 -12.38
CA SER A 80 7.18 -14.96 -12.39
C SER A 80 8.45 -14.57 -13.19
N HIS A 81 9.40 -15.50 -13.23
CA HIS A 81 10.64 -15.37 -14.00
C HIS A 81 10.39 -15.23 -15.52
N ASP A 82 9.36 -15.90 -16.05
CA ASP A 82 9.02 -15.88 -17.48
C ASP A 82 8.65 -14.48 -17.98
N GLU A 83 8.27 -13.56 -17.08
CA GLU A 83 7.85 -12.20 -17.43
C GLU A 83 8.98 -11.18 -17.42
N VAL A 84 10.20 -11.60 -17.07
CA VAL A 84 11.38 -10.72 -16.94
C VAL A 84 12.61 -11.23 -17.71
N VAL A 85 12.36 -11.95 -18.81
CA VAL A 85 13.37 -12.55 -19.70
C VAL A 85 13.00 -12.37 -21.18
N HIS A 86 13.89 -12.78 -22.09
CA HIS A 86 13.63 -12.90 -23.53
C HIS A 86 13.11 -11.61 -24.20
N GLY A 87 13.64 -10.46 -23.80
CA GLY A 87 13.25 -9.16 -24.37
C GLY A 87 11.99 -8.55 -23.74
N LYS A 88 11.39 -9.21 -22.74
CA LYS A 88 10.20 -8.71 -22.04
C LYS A 88 10.53 -7.58 -21.04
N LYS A 89 11.80 -7.26 -20.80
CA LYS A 89 12.30 -6.29 -19.80
C LYS A 89 12.04 -6.73 -18.35
N SER A 90 12.77 -6.13 -17.41
CA SER A 90 12.44 -6.24 -15.98
C SER A 90 11.13 -5.51 -15.64
N LEU A 91 10.53 -5.84 -14.49
CA LEU A 91 9.32 -5.14 -14.01
C LEU A 91 9.51 -3.63 -13.88
N LEU A 92 10.71 -3.16 -13.47
CA LEU A 92 11.00 -1.73 -13.39
C LEU A 92 11.12 -1.10 -14.79
N SER A 93 11.76 -1.79 -15.72
CA SER A 93 11.96 -1.30 -17.09
C SER A 93 10.68 -1.30 -17.93
N LYS A 94 9.68 -2.11 -17.55
CA LYS A 94 8.32 -2.08 -18.09
C LYS A 94 7.59 -0.75 -17.82
N MET A 95 7.86 -0.10 -16.69
CA MET A 95 7.17 1.14 -16.31
C MET A 95 7.53 2.31 -17.25
N PRO A 96 6.56 3.12 -17.72
CA PRO A 96 6.84 4.32 -18.51
C PRO A 96 7.36 5.47 -17.63
N GLY A 97 7.88 6.50 -18.29
CA GLY A 97 8.29 7.73 -17.64
C GLY A 97 9.77 7.77 -17.25
N ASP A 98 10.11 8.81 -16.47
CA ASP A 98 11.45 9.01 -15.94
C ASP A 98 11.81 7.99 -14.83
N TYR A 99 13.05 8.05 -14.33
CA TYR A 99 13.55 7.12 -13.32
C TYR A 99 12.68 7.10 -12.05
N GLY A 100 12.19 8.24 -11.57
CA GLY A 100 11.32 8.31 -10.39
C GLY A 100 9.93 7.73 -10.68
N GLN A 101 9.36 8.05 -11.84
CA GLN A 101 8.08 7.52 -12.30
C GLN A 101 8.11 6.00 -12.48
N LYS A 102 9.24 5.43 -12.91
CA LYS A 102 9.44 3.98 -12.99
C LYS A 102 9.32 3.31 -11.62
N PHE A 103 9.96 3.84 -10.58
CA PHE A 103 9.82 3.31 -9.23
C PHE A 103 8.40 3.50 -8.67
N ALA A 104 7.77 4.65 -8.90
CA ALA A 104 6.38 4.86 -8.52
C ALA A 104 5.44 3.85 -9.21
N GLY A 105 5.63 3.61 -10.50
CA GLY A 105 4.91 2.60 -11.26
C GLY A 105 5.11 1.18 -10.72
N LEU A 106 6.35 0.82 -10.36
CA LEU A 106 6.62 -0.49 -9.75
C LEU A 106 5.96 -0.62 -8.37
N ARG A 107 5.99 0.44 -7.54
CA ARG A 107 5.24 0.46 -6.28
C ARG A 107 3.75 0.26 -6.51
N LEU A 108 3.17 0.91 -7.52
CA LEU A 108 1.77 0.72 -7.90
C LEU A 108 1.45 -0.70 -8.35
N LEU A 109 2.29 -1.29 -9.20
CA LEU A 109 2.10 -2.68 -9.67
C LEU A 109 2.05 -3.64 -8.48
N LEU A 110 3.05 -3.59 -7.60
CA LEU A 110 3.11 -4.48 -6.45
C LEU A 110 2.00 -4.16 -5.43
N GLY A 111 1.67 -2.88 -5.25
CA GLY A 111 0.56 -2.46 -4.40
C GLY A 111 -0.77 -3.02 -4.88
N TYR A 112 -1.05 -2.88 -6.19
CA TYR A 112 -2.23 -3.44 -6.84
C TYR A 112 -2.25 -4.96 -6.76
N GLN A 113 -1.13 -5.65 -7.03
CA GLN A 113 -1.01 -7.10 -6.83
C GLN A 113 -1.38 -7.48 -5.40
N MET A 114 -0.88 -6.74 -4.40
CA MET A 114 -1.11 -7.03 -2.99
C MET A 114 -2.58 -6.84 -2.58
N THR A 115 -3.23 -5.79 -3.08
CA THR A 115 -4.61 -5.45 -2.71
C THR A 115 -5.67 -6.07 -3.61
N HIS A 116 -5.33 -6.66 -4.75
CA HIS A 116 -6.25 -7.45 -5.57
C HIS A 116 -6.55 -8.81 -4.90
N PRO A 117 -7.76 -9.41 -5.06
CA PRO A 117 -8.02 -10.76 -4.57
C PRO A 117 -7.11 -11.83 -5.19
N GLY A 118 -6.65 -12.79 -4.37
CA GLY A 118 -5.80 -13.92 -4.77
C GLY A 118 -4.45 -13.94 -4.03
N LYS A 119 -3.73 -15.07 -4.03
CA LYS A 119 -2.40 -15.16 -3.39
C LYS A 119 -1.31 -14.51 -4.24
N LYS A 120 -0.13 -14.24 -3.67
CA LYS A 120 0.90 -13.40 -4.30
C LYS A 120 2.14 -14.21 -4.65
N LEU A 121 2.71 -13.97 -5.82
CA LEU A 121 4.00 -14.51 -6.22
C LEU A 121 4.80 -13.42 -6.93
N LEU A 122 6.01 -13.18 -6.46
CA LEU A 122 6.95 -12.22 -7.03
C LEU A 122 8.30 -12.92 -7.19
N PHE A 123 8.85 -12.89 -8.41
CA PHE A 123 10.16 -13.44 -8.69
C PHE A 123 11.28 -12.53 -8.16
N MET A 124 12.39 -13.17 -7.79
CA MET A 124 13.57 -12.48 -7.24
C MET A 124 14.10 -11.39 -8.18
N GLY A 125 14.57 -10.29 -7.61
CA GLY A 125 14.93 -9.07 -8.35
C GLY A 125 13.78 -8.08 -8.48
N GLY A 126 12.53 -8.54 -8.48
CA GLY A 126 11.35 -7.67 -8.51
C GLY A 126 11.20 -6.80 -7.24
N GLU A 127 11.63 -7.30 -6.09
CA GLU A 127 11.44 -6.67 -4.78
C GLU A 127 12.27 -5.40 -4.55
N PHE A 128 13.43 -5.29 -5.20
CA PHE A 128 14.31 -4.11 -5.13
C PHE A 128 14.40 -3.35 -6.46
N GLY A 129 13.58 -3.75 -7.45
CA GLY A 129 13.54 -3.12 -8.76
C GLY A 129 14.82 -3.35 -9.56
N GLN A 130 15.19 -4.60 -9.82
CA GLN A 130 16.27 -4.91 -10.76
C GLN A 130 16.00 -4.27 -12.12
N PHE A 131 17.02 -3.64 -12.71
CA PHE A 131 16.84 -2.83 -13.91
C PHE A 131 16.88 -3.65 -15.20
N ILE A 132 17.80 -4.60 -15.29
CA ILE A 132 17.95 -5.49 -16.44
C ILE A 132 17.13 -6.78 -16.28
N GLU A 133 16.93 -7.48 -17.39
CA GLU A 133 16.31 -8.80 -17.40
C GLU A 133 17.10 -9.80 -16.53
N TRP A 134 16.39 -10.80 -16.04
CA TRP A 134 17.03 -11.89 -15.33
C TRP A 134 17.93 -12.69 -16.29
N LYS A 135 19.13 -13.03 -15.80
CA LYS A 135 20.12 -13.86 -16.48
C LYS A 135 20.34 -15.09 -15.61
N ASP A 136 20.02 -16.27 -16.12
CA ASP A 136 20.11 -17.53 -15.39
C ASP A 136 21.57 -17.93 -15.07
N GLN A 137 22.52 -17.51 -15.90
CA GLN A 137 23.95 -17.78 -15.74
C GLN A 137 24.68 -16.78 -14.84
N GLU A 138 23.99 -15.76 -14.33
CA GLU A 138 24.58 -14.72 -13.49
C GLU A 138 23.78 -14.53 -12.19
N GLN A 139 24.43 -13.93 -11.19
CA GLN A 139 23.73 -13.48 -9.99
C GLN A 139 22.84 -12.26 -10.29
N LEU A 140 21.90 -11.99 -9.39
CA LEU A 140 21.17 -10.72 -9.41
C LEU A 140 22.14 -9.54 -9.22
N ASP A 141 21.76 -8.37 -9.71
CA ASP A 141 22.56 -7.14 -9.62
C ASP A 141 22.50 -6.55 -8.20
N TRP A 142 23.09 -7.23 -7.22
CA TRP A 142 23.08 -6.84 -5.80
C TRP A 142 23.68 -5.45 -5.56
N LEU A 143 24.59 -5.00 -6.43
CA LEU A 143 25.16 -3.65 -6.42
C LEU A 143 24.10 -2.55 -6.47
N LEU A 144 22.90 -2.84 -7.00
CA LEU A 144 21.82 -1.87 -7.08
C LEU A 144 21.36 -1.42 -5.68
N LEU A 145 21.54 -2.24 -4.65
CA LEU A 145 21.22 -1.88 -3.26
C LEU A 145 22.17 -0.81 -2.67
N ASP A 146 23.24 -0.44 -3.37
CA ASP A 146 24.07 0.71 -3.02
C ASP A 146 23.41 2.05 -3.39
N TYR A 147 22.36 2.01 -4.24
CA TYR A 147 21.57 3.17 -4.64
C TYR A 147 20.30 3.30 -3.80
N GLU A 148 19.96 4.53 -3.42
CA GLU A 148 18.86 4.82 -2.50
C GLU A 148 17.49 4.34 -3.03
N SER A 149 17.19 4.56 -4.31
CA SER A 149 15.89 4.17 -4.90
C SER A 149 15.62 2.67 -4.77
N HIS A 150 16.63 1.83 -4.96
CA HIS A 150 16.50 0.38 -4.86
C HIS A 150 16.35 -0.08 -3.40
N ARG A 151 17.06 0.55 -2.44
CA ARG A 151 16.82 0.29 -1.00
C ARG A 151 15.43 0.70 -0.56
N ASN A 152 14.94 1.83 -1.06
CA ASN A 152 13.61 2.32 -0.77
C ASN A 152 12.54 1.40 -1.37
N MET A 153 12.77 0.86 -2.58
CA MET A 153 11.92 -0.16 -3.18
C MET A 153 11.91 -1.47 -2.39
N GLN A 154 13.08 -1.96 -1.95
CA GLN A 154 13.17 -3.14 -1.10
C GLN A 154 12.42 -2.93 0.22
N ARG A 155 12.54 -1.75 0.82
CA ARG A 155 11.80 -1.36 2.03
C ARG A 155 10.29 -1.33 1.78
N TYR A 156 9.87 -0.75 0.67
CA TYR A 156 8.47 -0.75 0.25
C TYR A 156 7.91 -2.17 0.15
N THR A 157 8.61 -3.07 -0.53
CA THR A 157 8.18 -4.48 -0.67
C THR A 157 8.10 -5.18 0.70
N ALA A 158 9.05 -4.92 1.59
CA ALA A 158 9.02 -5.47 2.95
C ALA A 158 7.83 -4.94 3.78
N GLU A 159 7.54 -3.64 3.72
CA GLU A 159 6.37 -3.05 4.39
C GLU A 159 5.05 -3.50 3.78
N LEU A 160 5.00 -3.71 2.46
CA LEU A 160 3.83 -4.24 1.78
C LEU A 160 3.52 -5.68 2.22
N ASN A 161 4.55 -6.51 2.43
CA ASN A 161 4.40 -7.83 3.02
C ASN A 161 3.91 -7.77 4.48
N ARG A 162 4.42 -6.82 5.28
CA ARG A 162 3.92 -6.60 6.66
C ARG A 162 2.45 -6.18 6.66
N LEU A 163 2.07 -5.27 5.76
CA LEU A 163 0.69 -4.84 5.58
C LEU A 163 -0.21 -6.05 5.25
N TYR A 164 0.19 -6.90 4.30
CA TYR A 164 -0.55 -8.09 3.91
C TYR A 164 -0.82 -9.01 5.11
N LEU A 165 0.20 -9.30 5.92
CA LEU A 165 0.06 -10.18 7.09
C LEU A 165 -0.79 -9.54 8.20
N ASN A 166 -0.69 -8.22 8.39
CA ASN A 166 -1.37 -7.50 9.47
C ASN A 166 -2.83 -7.14 9.17
N GLU A 167 -3.24 -7.10 7.90
CA GLU A 167 -4.59 -6.72 7.50
C GLU A 167 -5.38 -7.93 6.94
N PRO A 168 -6.24 -8.58 7.74
CA PRO A 168 -6.96 -9.80 7.35
C PRO A 168 -7.82 -9.64 6.09
N ALA A 169 -8.30 -8.43 5.81
CA ALA A 169 -9.07 -8.13 4.60
C ALA A 169 -8.32 -8.40 3.29
N LEU A 170 -6.99 -8.45 3.31
CA LEU A 170 -6.18 -8.70 2.14
C LEU A 170 -6.05 -10.19 1.78
N TRP A 171 -6.45 -11.12 2.66
CA TRP A 171 -6.25 -12.55 2.44
C TRP A 171 -7.33 -13.50 2.95
N GLU A 172 -8.16 -13.11 3.91
CA GLU A 172 -9.16 -14.01 4.53
C GLU A 172 -10.26 -14.44 3.57
N ARG A 173 -10.64 -13.56 2.64
CA ARG A 173 -11.80 -13.70 1.74
C ARG A 173 -11.39 -13.56 0.27
N ASP A 174 -10.18 -13.98 -0.10
CA ASP A 174 -9.66 -13.88 -1.47
C ASP A 174 -10.50 -14.65 -2.50
N HIS A 175 -11.20 -15.70 -2.07
CA HIS A 175 -11.96 -16.61 -2.91
C HIS A 175 -13.48 -16.46 -2.73
N GLU A 176 -13.91 -15.38 -2.07
CA GLU A 176 -15.32 -15.08 -1.79
C GLU A 176 -15.70 -13.74 -2.43
N LEU A 177 -16.80 -13.71 -3.17
CA LEU A 177 -17.27 -12.50 -3.86
C LEU A 177 -17.43 -11.30 -2.91
N GLU A 178 -17.83 -11.55 -1.67
CA GLU A 178 -18.04 -10.52 -0.66
C GLU A 178 -16.72 -9.99 -0.05
N GLY A 179 -15.57 -10.57 -0.38
CA GLY A 179 -14.24 -10.09 0.01
C GLY A 179 -13.79 -8.83 -0.72
N TYR A 180 -14.47 -8.47 -1.82
CA TYR A 180 -14.16 -7.33 -2.66
C TYR A 180 -15.43 -6.55 -3.01
N GLN A 181 -15.32 -5.23 -3.19
CA GLN A 181 -16.41 -4.44 -3.76
C GLN A 181 -15.85 -3.20 -4.44
N TRP A 182 -16.21 -2.95 -5.69
CA TRP A 182 -15.89 -1.68 -6.34
C TRP A 182 -16.54 -0.49 -5.63
N ILE A 183 -15.81 0.63 -5.55
CA ILE A 183 -16.37 1.95 -5.22
C ILE A 183 -16.56 2.72 -6.53
N THR A 184 -15.50 2.85 -7.33
CA THR A 184 -15.60 3.28 -8.73
C THR A 184 -14.65 2.46 -9.60
N PRO A 185 -15.17 1.62 -10.51
CA PRO A 185 -14.40 0.96 -11.56
C PRO A 185 -14.40 1.74 -12.89
N HIS A 186 -15.01 2.93 -12.94
CA HIS A 186 -15.32 3.61 -14.20
C HIS A 186 -14.61 4.94 -14.38
N ASP A 187 -13.72 5.33 -13.47
CA ASP A 187 -12.95 6.57 -13.59
C ASP A 187 -11.74 6.40 -14.53
N ASN A 188 -12.03 5.94 -15.74
CA ASN A 188 -11.05 5.68 -16.79
C ASN A 188 -10.37 6.96 -17.27
N THR A 189 -11.11 8.06 -17.38
CA THR A 189 -10.58 9.37 -17.81
C THR A 189 -9.42 9.84 -16.93
N GLN A 190 -9.51 9.54 -15.63
CA GLN A 190 -8.46 9.84 -14.66
C GLN A 190 -7.55 8.63 -14.39
N SER A 191 -7.90 7.45 -14.91
CA SER A 191 -7.20 6.19 -14.63
C SER A 191 -7.05 5.96 -13.12
N VAL A 192 -8.14 6.19 -12.40
CA VAL A 192 -8.25 5.91 -10.96
C VAL A 192 -9.15 4.71 -10.78
N ILE A 193 -8.74 3.80 -9.91
CA ILE A 193 -9.63 2.75 -9.42
C ILE A 193 -9.77 2.87 -7.91
N SER A 194 -10.95 2.55 -7.40
CA SER A 194 -11.15 2.43 -5.95
C SER A 194 -12.11 1.32 -5.60
N TYR A 195 -11.80 0.62 -4.51
CA TYR A 195 -12.52 -0.57 -4.08
C TYR A 195 -12.33 -0.83 -2.59
N LEU A 196 -13.16 -1.71 -2.06
CA LEU A 196 -13.10 -2.23 -0.71
C LEU A 196 -12.47 -3.63 -0.72
N ARG A 197 -11.60 -3.88 0.25
CA ARG A 197 -11.22 -5.24 0.67
C ARG A 197 -11.84 -5.52 2.02
N LYS A 198 -12.50 -6.66 2.18
CA LYS A 198 -13.29 -7.00 3.36
C LYS A 198 -12.78 -8.29 4.00
N GLY A 199 -12.40 -8.20 5.28
CA GLY A 199 -12.13 -9.36 6.11
C GLY A 199 -13.43 -9.99 6.62
N LYS A 200 -13.31 -11.04 7.44
CA LYS A 200 -14.45 -11.69 8.09
C LYS A 200 -15.14 -10.77 9.09
N LYS A 201 -14.40 -9.86 9.72
CA LYS A 201 -14.96 -8.85 10.62
C LYS A 201 -15.23 -7.56 9.86
N ALA A 202 -16.38 -6.96 10.12
CA ALA A 202 -16.77 -5.69 9.50
C ALA A 202 -15.75 -4.56 9.74
N GLY A 203 -15.01 -4.61 10.85
CA GLY A 203 -13.99 -3.61 11.20
C GLY A 203 -12.66 -3.74 10.47
N ASP A 204 -12.44 -4.84 9.75
CA ASP A 204 -11.22 -5.07 8.97
C ASP A 204 -11.30 -4.50 7.55
N THR A 205 -12.43 -3.91 7.18
CA THR A 205 -12.64 -3.36 5.83
C THR A 205 -11.62 -2.27 5.52
N LEU A 206 -10.88 -2.45 4.42
CA LEU A 206 -9.97 -1.48 3.84
C LEU A 206 -10.62 -0.79 2.64
N VAL A 207 -10.36 0.50 2.51
CA VAL A 207 -10.66 1.31 1.32
C VAL A 207 -9.34 1.49 0.57
N VAL A 208 -9.27 1.02 -0.66
CA VAL A 208 -8.09 1.11 -1.52
C VAL A 208 -8.40 2.07 -2.67
N ILE A 209 -7.51 3.02 -2.90
CA ILE A 209 -7.58 3.98 -4.00
C ILE A 209 -6.23 3.98 -4.71
N ILE A 210 -6.24 3.83 -6.03
CA ILE A 210 -5.02 3.82 -6.83
C ILE A 210 -5.13 4.83 -7.97
N ASN A 211 -4.20 5.79 -8.00
CA ASN A 211 -4.02 6.76 -9.07
C ASN A 211 -2.91 6.28 -10.02
N PHE A 212 -3.27 5.88 -11.24
CA PHE A 212 -2.31 5.45 -12.27
C PHE A 212 -1.86 6.59 -13.21
N GLN A 213 -2.03 7.87 -12.85
CA GLN A 213 -1.54 9.01 -13.63
C GLN A 213 -0.46 9.77 -12.85
N PRO A 214 0.53 10.37 -13.55
CA PRO A 214 1.56 11.23 -12.96
C PRO A 214 1.02 12.64 -12.67
N VAL A 215 -0.25 12.73 -12.28
CA VAL A 215 -0.95 13.99 -12.00
C VAL A 215 -1.60 13.88 -10.62
N ARG A 216 -1.36 14.91 -9.79
CA ARG A 216 -1.97 15.08 -8.47
C ARG A 216 -3.46 15.41 -8.63
N ARG A 217 -4.31 14.81 -7.79
CA ARG A 217 -5.75 15.10 -7.76
C ARG A 217 -6.15 15.63 -6.41
N GLU A 218 -6.57 16.87 -6.38
CA GLU A 218 -7.11 17.50 -5.19
C GLU A 218 -8.63 17.37 -5.18
N HIS A 219 -9.22 17.41 -3.98
CA HIS A 219 -10.66 17.31 -3.78
C HIS A 219 -11.30 16.07 -4.45
N TYR A 220 -10.55 14.96 -4.55
CA TYR A 220 -11.02 13.73 -5.18
C TYR A 220 -12.00 13.03 -4.26
N ARG A 221 -13.23 12.83 -4.73
CA ARG A 221 -14.34 12.34 -3.92
C ARG A 221 -14.68 10.89 -4.20
N ILE A 222 -14.84 10.10 -3.15
CA ILE A 222 -15.29 8.70 -3.23
C ILE A 222 -16.51 8.46 -2.33
N GLY A 223 -17.50 7.72 -2.84
CA GLY A 223 -18.67 7.31 -2.08
C GLY A 223 -18.35 6.20 -1.09
N ILE A 224 -18.87 6.30 0.14
CA ILE A 224 -18.65 5.33 1.22
C ILE A 224 -19.96 5.08 1.98
N ALA A 225 -20.34 3.81 2.13
CA ALA A 225 -21.59 3.41 2.79
C ALA A 225 -21.60 3.72 4.31
N LYS A 226 -20.47 3.53 4.99
CA LYS A 226 -20.37 3.63 6.45
C LYS A 226 -19.70 4.93 6.85
N ALA A 227 -20.50 5.87 7.37
CA ALA A 227 -20.01 7.12 7.93
C ALA A 227 -19.03 6.90 9.10
N GLY A 228 -18.04 7.77 9.26
CA GLY A 228 -17.09 7.76 10.36
C GLY A 228 -15.75 8.36 9.98
N THR A 229 -14.77 8.11 10.84
CA THR A 229 -13.38 8.54 10.65
C THR A 229 -12.59 7.43 9.97
N TYR A 230 -11.91 7.77 8.88
CA TYR A 230 -11.04 6.86 8.14
C TYR A 230 -9.59 7.26 8.38
N VAL A 231 -8.84 6.36 8.98
CA VAL A 231 -7.42 6.56 9.25
C VAL A 231 -6.60 5.99 8.08
N PRO A 232 -5.55 6.68 7.64
CA PRO A 232 -4.66 6.11 6.66
C PRO A 232 -3.82 4.97 7.26
N VAL A 233 -3.76 3.87 6.53
CA VAL A 233 -3.02 2.66 6.90
C VAL A 233 -1.73 2.55 6.10
N PHE A 234 -1.79 2.91 4.82
CA PHE A 234 -0.65 2.79 3.91
C PHE A 234 -0.72 3.81 2.78
N CYS A 235 0.43 4.34 2.38
CA CYS A 235 0.60 5.20 1.23
C CYS A 235 1.87 4.80 0.49
N SER A 236 1.78 4.53 -0.82
CA SER A 236 2.97 4.20 -1.62
C SER A 236 3.91 5.38 -1.84
N GLU A 237 3.41 6.61 -1.63
CA GLU A 237 4.18 7.85 -1.79
C GLU A 237 4.82 8.36 -0.48
N ASP A 238 4.83 7.54 0.56
CA ASP A 238 5.62 7.82 1.76
C ASP A 238 7.11 7.98 1.40
N SER A 239 7.76 8.99 1.96
CA SER A 239 9.17 9.32 1.65
C SER A 239 10.13 8.18 2.01
N ARG A 240 9.77 7.31 2.97
CA ARG A 240 10.54 6.10 3.32
C ARG A 240 10.61 5.10 2.16
N TYR A 241 9.71 5.20 1.19
CA TYR A 241 9.64 4.36 -0.01
C TYR A 241 10.17 5.08 -1.26
N GLY A 242 10.75 6.27 -1.10
CA GLY A 242 11.19 7.11 -2.22
C GLY A 242 10.04 7.78 -2.96
N GLY A 243 8.88 7.94 -2.31
CA GLY A 243 7.79 8.80 -2.79
C GLY A 243 8.01 10.27 -2.44
N SER A 244 7.15 11.14 -2.96
CA SER A 244 7.27 12.59 -2.74
C SER A 244 7.01 13.02 -1.29
N GLY A 245 6.37 12.18 -0.48
CA GLY A 245 5.90 12.54 0.86
C GLY A 245 4.70 13.48 0.86
N GLU A 246 4.12 13.79 -0.32
CA GLU A 246 2.98 14.69 -0.48
C GLU A 246 1.65 14.03 -0.12
N PHE A 247 1.56 13.45 1.07
CA PHE A 247 0.41 12.73 1.54
C PHE A 247 0.09 13.12 3.00
N SER A 248 -1.19 13.34 3.29
CA SER A 248 -1.65 13.65 4.65
C SER A 248 -1.85 12.38 5.45
N ALA A 249 -1.05 12.19 6.50
CA ALA A 249 -1.24 11.10 7.46
C ALA A 249 -2.43 11.34 8.43
N GLU A 250 -3.18 12.43 8.25
CA GLU A 250 -4.29 12.77 9.11
C GLU A 250 -5.54 11.92 8.81
N PRO A 251 -6.33 11.55 9.84
CA PRO A 251 -7.62 10.89 9.64
C PRO A 251 -8.60 11.79 8.87
N VAL A 252 -9.38 11.19 7.97
CA VAL A 252 -10.40 11.89 7.15
C VAL A 252 -11.79 11.53 7.65
N GLN A 253 -12.63 12.54 7.86
CA GLN A 253 -14.03 12.35 8.25
C GLN A 253 -14.92 12.22 7.02
N THR A 254 -15.89 11.31 7.06
CA THR A 254 -16.93 11.26 6.02
C THR A 254 -17.84 12.48 6.10
N GLU A 255 -18.19 13.02 4.94
CA GLU A 255 -19.19 14.07 4.79
C GLU A 255 -20.54 13.48 4.38
N LYS A 256 -21.63 14.11 4.79
CA LYS A 256 -23.01 13.73 4.40
C LYS A 256 -23.36 14.22 2.99
N ILE A 257 -22.45 13.99 2.05
CA ILE A 257 -22.62 14.32 0.63
C ILE A 257 -22.74 13.01 -0.14
N PRO A 258 -23.89 12.73 -0.77
CA PRO A 258 -24.06 11.53 -1.58
C PRO A 258 -23.11 11.49 -2.77
N TRP A 259 -22.50 10.33 -3.02
CA TRP A 259 -21.55 10.13 -4.13
C TRP A 259 -21.43 8.65 -4.45
N HIS A 260 -21.20 8.27 -5.72
CA HIS A 260 -21.13 6.87 -6.18
C HIS A 260 -22.24 5.96 -5.59
N GLU A 261 -23.48 6.46 -5.59
CA GLU A 261 -24.67 5.75 -5.03
C GLU A 261 -24.58 5.44 -3.52
N GLN A 262 -23.67 6.10 -2.79
CA GLN A 262 -23.55 6.02 -1.34
C GLN A 262 -24.10 7.28 -0.68
N THR A 263 -24.53 7.15 0.57
CA THR A 263 -25.12 8.26 1.35
C THR A 263 -24.09 9.26 1.89
N CYS A 264 -22.82 8.86 1.93
CA CYS A 264 -21.72 9.67 2.43
C CYS A 264 -20.50 9.56 1.51
N SER A 265 -19.55 10.47 1.64
CA SER A 265 -18.32 10.45 0.85
C SER A 265 -17.10 10.90 1.65
N LEU A 266 -15.92 10.57 1.13
CA LEU A 266 -14.63 11.09 1.57
C LEU A 266 -14.08 12.00 0.48
N GLU A 267 -13.55 13.14 0.87
CA GLU A 267 -12.75 14.01 0.01
C GLU A 267 -11.27 13.79 0.31
N LEU A 268 -10.48 13.47 -0.71
CA LEU A 268 -9.09 13.06 -0.58
C LEU A 268 -8.20 13.85 -1.54
N THR A 269 -6.92 13.97 -1.20
CA THR A 269 -5.88 14.33 -2.18
C THR A 269 -5.17 13.06 -2.60
N LEU A 270 -5.15 12.75 -3.90
CA LEU A 270 -4.42 11.64 -4.48
C LEU A 270 -3.09 12.15 -5.05
N PRO A 271 -1.94 11.77 -4.49
CA PRO A 271 -0.66 12.08 -5.09
C PRO A 271 -0.51 11.45 -6.49
N PRO A 272 0.40 11.95 -7.35
CA PRO A 272 0.77 11.30 -8.60
C PRO A 272 1.20 9.84 -8.37
N LEU A 273 0.82 8.93 -9.27
CA LEU A 273 1.25 7.52 -9.26
C LEU A 273 1.20 6.85 -7.87
N SER A 274 0.07 6.97 -7.18
CA SER A 274 -0.04 6.60 -5.76
C SER A 274 -1.11 5.56 -5.46
N MET A 275 -0.85 4.73 -4.47
CA MET A 275 -1.82 3.85 -3.82
C MET A 275 -2.02 4.32 -2.38
N LEU A 276 -3.27 4.59 -2.03
CA LEU A 276 -3.69 4.95 -0.69
C LEU A 276 -4.61 3.87 -0.12
N ILE A 277 -4.39 3.52 1.14
CA ILE A 277 -5.23 2.56 1.88
C ILE A 277 -5.70 3.21 3.16
N TYR A 278 -7.02 3.23 3.36
CA TYR A 278 -7.66 3.74 4.56
C TYR A 278 -8.47 2.65 5.26
N LYS A 279 -8.60 2.78 6.57
CA LYS A 279 -9.44 1.89 7.40
C LYS A 279 -10.32 2.73 8.30
N ARG A 280 -11.57 2.31 8.49
CA ARG A 280 -12.49 3.01 9.40
C ARG A 280 -12.07 2.76 10.84
N GLU A 281 -11.88 3.85 11.60
CA GLU A 281 -11.62 3.75 13.04
C GLU A 281 -12.82 3.07 13.73
N GLN A 282 -12.54 2.05 14.53
CA GLN A 282 -13.58 1.42 15.33
C GLN A 282 -13.90 2.29 16.53
N PRO A 283 -15.19 2.48 16.90
CA PRO A 283 -15.54 3.16 18.13
C PRO A 283 -14.83 2.44 19.27
N ARG A 284 -13.94 3.13 19.99
CA ARG A 284 -13.37 2.60 21.23
C ARG A 284 -14.53 2.33 22.18
N THR A 285 -14.88 1.08 22.38
CA THR A 285 -15.70 0.70 23.51
C THR A 285 -14.93 1.11 24.75
N LYS A 286 -15.42 2.12 25.48
CA LYS A 286 -14.92 2.44 26.81
C LYS A 286 -15.07 1.14 27.60
N LYS A 287 -13.96 0.42 27.85
CA LYS A 287 -13.93 -0.60 28.88
C LYS A 287 -14.39 0.10 30.15
N SER A 288 -15.56 -0.29 30.65
CA SER A 288 -16.00 0.08 31.98
C SER A 288 -14.89 -0.34 32.93
N VAL A 289 -14.21 0.64 33.52
CA VAL A 289 -13.35 0.41 34.66
C VAL A 289 -14.24 -0.25 35.71
N PRO A 290 -13.91 -1.44 36.25
CA PRO A 290 -14.66 -2.01 37.36
C PRO A 290 -14.68 -0.97 38.47
N GLY A 291 -15.88 -0.65 38.95
CA GLY A 291 -16.13 0.47 39.85
C GLY A 291 -15.13 0.49 41.00
N LYS A 292 -14.55 1.67 41.25
CA LYS A 292 -14.07 2.00 42.59
C LYS A 292 -15.27 1.83 43.53
N GLU A 293 -15.20 0.81 44.38
CA GLU A 293 -16.08 0.66 45.52
C GLU A 293 -16.19 1.99 46.26
N SER A 294 -17.42 2.50 46.32
CA SER A 294 -17.79 3.60 47.18
C SER A 294 -17.62 3.16 48.63
N LYS A 295 -16.63 3.73 49.32
CA LYS A 295 -16.51 3.61 50.78
C LYS A 295 -17.80 4.10 51.44
N PRO A 296 -18.32 3.40 52.47
CA PRO A 296 -19.57 3.77 53.10
C PRO A 296 -19.42 5.08 53.88
N SER A 297 -20.41 5.95 53.65
CA SER A 297 -20.72 7.17 54.40
C SER A 297 -20.79 6.89 55.90
N LYS A 298 -19.90 7.52 56.69
CA LYS A 298 -20.10 7.71 58.13
C LYS A 298 -20.91 8.98 58.33
N ARG A 299 -22.14 8.82 58.83
CA ARG A 299 -22.91 9.86 59.52
C ARG A 299 -22.18 10.23 60.82
N SER A 300 -22.00 11.53 61.07
CA SER A 300 -22.03 12.09 62.43
C SER A 300 -22.61 13.51 62.39
N ALA A 301 -23.26 13.85 63.49
CA ALA A 301 -24.27 14.87 63.67
C ALA A 301 -23.77 16.33 63.67
N ALA A 302 -24.77 17.21 63.61
CA ALA A 302 -24.73 18.66 63.52
C ALA A 302 -24.13 19.41 64.73
N ALA A 303 -23.59 20.60 64.47
CA ALA A 303 -23.75 21.78 65.33
C ALA A 303 -23.53 23.08 64.53
N LYS A 304 -24.26 24.13 64.95
CA LYS A 304 -24.58 25.40 64.29
C LYS A 304 -23.49 26.49 64.38
N SER A 305 -23.79 27.61 63.70
CA SER A 305 -23.27 28.99 63.82
C SER A 305 -22.15 29.34 62.83
N GLY A 306 -22.07 30.50 62.18
CA GLY A 306 -22.87 31.72 62.17
C GLY A 306 -22.11 32.77 61.33
N LYS A 307 -22.85 33.60 60.59
CA LYS A 307 -22.57 34.95 60.03
C LYS A 307 -21.14 35.41 59.60
N SER A 308 -21.16 36.01 58.40
CA SER A 308 -20.53 37.28 57.96
C SER A 308 -19.00 37.38 57.82
N GLY A 309 -18.56 38.00 56.72
CA GLY A 309 -17.22 38.60 56.65
C GLY A 309 -16.64 38.73 55.25
N GLU A 310 -16.93 39.84 54.61
CA GLU A 310 -16.25 40.43 53.46
C GLU A 310 -14.74 40.63 53.72
N THR A 311 -13.85 40.34 52.75
CA THR A 311 -12.72 41.23 52.39
C THR A 311 -11.92 40.77 51.17
N THR A 312 -11.71 41.76 50.31
CA THR A 312 -10.79 41.89 49.18
C THR A 312 -9.32 41.64 49.55
N ARG A 313 -8.52 41.05 48.64
CA ARG A 313 -7.16 41.57 48.34
C ARG A 313 -6.58 41.05 47.03
N VAL A 314 -5.83 41.97 46.44
CA VAL A 314 -5.21 42.04 45.12
C VAL A 314 -3.75 41.58 45.19
N SER A 315 -3.18 41.30 44.00
CA SER A 315 -1.75 41.21 43.61
C SER A 315 -0.95 40.02 44.18
N ALA A 316 0.14 39.54 43.54
CA ALA A 316 1.04 40.15 42.59
C ALA A 316 1.75 39.10 41.71
N SER A 317 2.31 39.62 40.61
CA SER A 317 3.21 39.01 39.65
C SER A 317 4.49 38.40 40.24
N LYS A 318 5.14 37.51 39.46
CA LYS A 318 6.56 37.66 39.11
C LYS A 318 6.95 36.77 37.93
N ALA A 319 7.37 37.44 36.86
CA ALA A 319 8.26 36.92 35.84
C ALA A 319 9.70 36.84 36.37
N LYS A 320 10.49 35.92 35.81
CA LYS A 320 11.95 35.96 35.66
C LYS A 320 12.29 34.93 34.56
N GLU A 321 12.55 35.36 33.34
CA GLU A 321 13.87 35.73 32.80
C GLU A 321 14.92 34.62 32.90
N GLY A 322 15.24 34.07 31.72
CA GLY A 322 16.58 34.18 31.14
C GLY A 322 17.62 33.17 31.61
N LEU A 323 18.11 32.36 30.67
CA LEU A 323 19.54 32.35 30.36
C LEU A 323 19.75 31.74 28.97
N GLU A 324 20.45 32.49 28.12
CA GLU A 324 20.84 32.15 26.77
C GLU A 324 22.39 32.07 26.71
N MET A 325 22.87 31.29 25.73
CA MET A 325 24.21 31.30 25.11
C MET A 325 25.39 30.61 25.83
N PRO A 326 26.44 30.14 25.10
CA PRO A 326 26.77 30.44 23.69
C PRO A 326 27.13 29.27 22.76
N THR A 327 27.13 29.65 21.49
CA THR A 327 27.73 29.09 20.28
C THR A 327 29.25 28.87 20.37
N ALA A 328 29.77 27.90 19.60
CA ALA A 328 31.16 27.89 19.15
C ALA A 328 31.25 27.43 17.69
N GLU A 329 32.02 28.20 16.95
CA GLU A 329 32.19 28.23 15.50
C GLU A 329 33.48 27.49 15.06
N THR A 330 33.42 26.94 13.84
CA THR A 330 34.48 26.90 12.82
C THR A 330 35.79 26.10 13.04
N LYS A 331 36.07 25.16 12.11
CA LYS A 331 37.33 25.15 11.34
C LYS A 331 37.28 24.30 10.07
N LYS A 332 37.29 25.00 8.92
CA LYS A 332 37.77 24.52 7.62
C LYS A 332 39.26 24.13 7.72
N ARG A 333 39.66 23.07 7.01
CA ARG A 333 41.04 22.89 6.53
C ARG A 333 41.02 22.50 5.06
N SER A 334 41.59 23.38 4.25
CA SER A 334 41.99 23.21 2.86
C SER A 334 43.50 22.94 2.80
N GLY A 335 43.94 22.29 1.71
CA GLY A 335 45.34 22.05 1.34
C GLY A 335 45.40 20.84 0.40
N ARG A 336 45.26 20.97 -0.93
CA ARG A 336 46.17 21.51 -1.96
C ARG A 336 47.29 20.53 -2.36
N GLY A 337 47.05 19.80 -3.45
CA GLY A 337 47.86 19.86 -4.68
C GLY A 337 49.07 18.93 -4.86
N THR A 338 49.03 18.14 -5.94
CA THR A 338 50.07 17.78 -6.94
C THR A 338 49.61 16.45 -7.59
N GLY A 339 49.55 16.19 -8.91
CA GLY A 339 49.95 16.89 -10.11
C GLY A 339 50.81 15.97 -10.99
N SER A 340 50.24 15.27 -12.00
CA SER A 340 50.87 15.01 -13.32
C SER A 340 50.06 14.06 -14.23
N LYS A 341 49.49 14.67 -15.27
CA LYS A 341 49.39 14.32 -16.71
C LYS A 341 49.03 12.92 -17.27
N PRO A 342 48.41 12.90 -18.48
CA PRO A 342 47.74 11.75 -19.09
C PRO A 342 48.64 10.99 -20.07
N VAL A 343 48.27 9.74 -20.38
CA VAL A 343 48.83 8.96 -21.50
C VAL A 343 47.76 8.84 -22.58
N THR A 344 48.09 9.39 -23.75
CA THR A 344 47.35 9.27 -25.02
C THR A 344 47.73 8.01 -25.80
N GLU A 345 46.69 7.37 -26.34
CA GLU A 345 46.56 6.67 -27.63
C GLU A 345 47.67 5.75 -28.17
N ARG A 346 47.25 4.55 -28.61
CA ARG A 346 47.34 4.11 -30.02
C ARG A 346 46.34 2.99 -30.33
N PRO A 347 45.68 3.01 -31.51
CA PRO A 347 44.91 1.90 -32.08
C PRO A 347 45.77 1.07 -33.05
N ALA A 348 45.39 -0.20 -33.29
CA ALA A 348 45.77 -0.98 -34.47
C ALA A 348 44.86 -2.21 -34.66
N ASP A 349 44.08 -2.19 -35.74
CA ASP A 349 43.84 -3.24 -36.76
C ASP A 349 43.63 -4.70 -36.33
N GLN A 350 42.41 -5.24 -36.48
CA GLN A 350 41.89 -5.91 -37.69
C GLN A 350 40.41 -6.28 -37.54
#